data_AF-A0A136K3G2-F1
#
_entry.id   AF-A0A136K3G2-F1
#
_cell.length_a   1.000
_cell.length_b   1.000
_cell.length_c   1.000
_cell.angle_alpha   90.00
_cell.angle_beta   90.00
_cell.angle_gamma   90.00
#
_symmetry.space_group_name_H-M   'P 1'
#
loop_
_entity.id
_entity.type
_entity.pdbx_description
1 polymer ?
#
loop_
_entity_poly.entity_id
_entity_poly.type
_entity_poly.pdbx_seq_one_letter_code
_entity_poly.pdbx_strand_id
1 'polypeptide(L)'
;MAFGRYLLEEETPRHISHDGGGQEQGFGFLRFSTDLYGLVLSLLDQRQLSVPERIRHVFDRSRAFLNEFCPVTEDRLPPIGDGEHETALSTYLCFPAPSTARAAGLTTFHLSGYSIIRGRDLQRAVFDHGPLGMPPRFAHGHADALSLLLHVGLQDVLIDPGTFTYHGDAQWRAYFRGTRAHNTVTVDGLDQAVPEGPLAWSQPFDTHLIYKDETPEGTITVIARHYGYRDRLGVTHLRGVSYDPAGVWMIWDWLTGDGTHHLELNWHVGCRPVAVEGGYRLEGLDRPLLMTIEGGTSRLYEGSLQPIAGWRSTGYGTKEAITTIRVEHHGPLPHEFMTRIRFL
;
A
#
# COMPACT_ATOMS: atom_id res chain seq x y z
N MET A 1 -8.08 -26.32 26.87
CA MET A 1 -9.27 -25.69 26.26
C MET A 1 -9.58 -24.32 26.87
N ALA A 2 -9.90 -24.22 28.16
CA ALA A 2 -10.26 -22.94 28.79
C ALA A 2 -9.16 -21.86 28.68
N PHE A 3 -7.89 -22.20 28.98
CA PHE A 3 -6.78 -21.26 28.90
C PHE A 3 -6.50 -20.76 27.47
N GLY A 4 -6.53 -21.64 26.47
CA GLY A 4 -6.34 -21.24 25.07
C GLY A 4 -7.46 -20.34 24.55
N ARG A 5 -8.70 -20.57 24.97
CA ARG A 5 -9.84 -19.68 24.65
C ARG A 5 -9.67 -18.30 25.28
N TYR A 6 -9.30 -18.25 26.55
CA TYR A 6 -9.02 -17.01 27.26
C TYR A 6 -7.92 -16.20 26.55
N LEU A 7 -6.79 -16.83 26.21
CA LEU A 7 -5.71 -16.16 25.48
C LEU A 7 -6.16 -15.61 24.12
N LEU A 8 -6.93 -16.38 23.35
CA LEU A 8 -7.47 -15.89 22.08
C LEU A 8 -8.37 -14.68 22.32
N GLU A 9 -9.31 -14.74 23.25
CA GLU A 9 -10.23 -13.62 23.52
C GLU A 9 -9.52 -12.35 23.98
N GLU A 10 -8.44 -12.47 24.75
CA GLU A 10 -7.64 -11.35 25.25
C GLU A 10 -6.75 -10.72 24.18
N GLU A 11 -6.07 -11.54 23.36
CA GLU A 11 -5.10 -11.04 22.38
C GLU A 11 -5.76 -10.59 21.07
N THR A 12 -6.88 -11.20 20.67
CA THR A 12 -7.54 -10.93 19.37
C THR A 12 -7.75 -9.44 19.05
N PRO A 13 -8.24 -8.59 19.98
CA PRO A 13 -8.46 -7.16 19.73
C PRO A 13 -7.17 -6.36 19.56
N ARG A 14 -6.03 -6.88 20.06
CA ARG A 14 -4.74 -6.21 19.96
C ARG A 14 -4.12 -6.34 18.57
N HIS A 15 -4.53 -7.33 17.78
CA HIS A 15 -3.94 -7.62 16.48
C HIS A 15 -4.81 -7.12 15.32
N ILE A 16 -6.14 -7.11 15.48
CA ILE A 16 -7.09 -6.75 14.41
C ILE A 16 -7.99 -5.61 14.87
N SER A 17 -7.91 -4.48 14.18
CA SER A 17 -8.69 -3.27 14.44
C SER A 17 -10.19 -3.50 14.24
N HIS A 18 -11.00 -2.54 14.71
CA HIS A 18 -12.46 -2.61 14.58
C HIS A 18 -12.97 -2.53 13.14
N ASP A 19 -12.21 -1.91 12.23
CA ASP A 19 -12.48 -1.88 10.79
C ASP A 19 -11.89 -3.10 10.05
N GLY A 20 -11.22 -4.00 10.77
CA GLY A 20 -10.83 -5.33 10.31
C GLY A 20 -9.39 -5.49 9.82
N GLY A 21 -8.61 -4.41 9.70
CA GLY A 21 -7.21 -4.51 9.31
C GLY A 21 -6.28 -4.94 10.46
N GLY A 22 -5.06 -5.30 10.09
CA GLY A 22 -4.03 -5.77 11.02
C GLY A 22 -3.21 -4.61 11.56
N GLN A 23 -2.87 -4.64 12.85
CA GLN A 23 -2.01 -3.63 13.48
C GLN A 23 -0.56 -3.68 12.96
N GLU A 24 -0.14 -4.81 12.40
CA GLU A 24 1.24 -5.02 11.92
C GLU A 24 1.51 -4.36 10.56
N GLN A 25 0.46 -3.93 9.85
CA GLN A 25 0.55 -3.28 8.53
C GLN A 25 1.29 -4.15 7.49
N GLY A 26 1.07 -5.47 7.59
CA GLY A 26 1.43 -6.46 6.59
C GLY A 26 0.22 -7.31 6.25
N PHE A 27 -0.27 -7.23 5.01
CA PHE A 27 -1.52 -7.90 4.61
C PHE A 27 -1.40 -9.42 4.65
N GLY A 28 -0.23 -9.95 4.35
CA GLY A 28 0.05 -11.37 4.46
C GLY A 28 -0.02 -11.89 5.90
N PHE A 29 0.49 -11.13 6.87
CA PHE A 29 0.35 -11.47 8.30
C PHE A 29 -1.09 -11.36 8.81
N LEU A 30 -1.86 -10.39 8.31
CA LEU A 30 -3.30 -10.32 8.59
C LEU A 30 -4.01 -11.56 8.04
N ARG A 31 -3.70 -11.98 6.81
CA ARG A 31 -4.26 -13.20 6.20
C ARG A 31 -3.88 -14.44 7.01
N PHE A 32 -2.60 -14.60 7.35
CA PHE A 32 -2.09 -15.65 8.21
C PHE A 32 -2.90 -15.77 9.52
N SER A 33 -3.09 -14.64 10.20
CA SER A 33 -3.82 -14.57 11.47
C SER A 33 -5.30 -14.92 11.28
N THR A 34 -5.90 -14.39 10.21
CA THR A 34 -7.31 -14.64 9.86
C THR A 34 -7.57 -16.12 9.60
N ASP A 35 -6.67 -16.79 8.85
CA ASP A 35 -6.81 -18.21 8.55
C ASP A 35 -6.60 -19.09 9.80
N LEU A 36 -5.76 -18.68 10.76
CA LEU A 36 -5.65 -19.34 12.06
C LEU A 36 -6.96 -19.24 12.87
N TYR A 37 -7.61 -18.08 12.89
CA TYR A 37 -8.94 -17.96 13.52
C TYR A 37 -9.96 -18.87 12.83
N GLY A 38 -9.99 -18.89 11.50
CA GLY A 38 -10.88 -19.76 10.72
C GLY A 38 -10.68 -21.24 11.04
N LEU A 39 -9.43 -21.67 11.20
CA LEU A 39 -9.09 -23.04 11.61
C LEU A 39 -9.65 -23.36 13.00
N VAL A 40 -9.43 -22.49 13.98
CA VAL A 40 -9.95 -22.66 15.34
C VAL A 40 -11.47 -22.75 15.33
N LEU A 41 -12.14 -21.84 14.60
CA LEU A 41 -13.60 -21.83 14.47
C LEU A 41 -14.13 -23.12 13.86
N SER A 42 -13.51 -23.59 12.78
CA SER A 42 -13.89 -24.84 12.10
C SER A 42 -13.73 -26.07 13.00
N LEU A 43 -12.63 -26.12 13.76
CA LEU A 43 -12.38 -27.23 14.71
C LEU A 43 -13.37 -27.22 15.89
N LEU A 44 -13.72 -26.04 16.41
CA LEU A 44 -14.71 -25.91 17.49
C LEU A 44 -16.10 -26.31 17.01
N ASP A 45 -16.49 -25.87 15.82
CA ASP A 45 -17.77 -26.20 15.19
C ASP A 45 -17.90 -27.71 14.93
N GLN A 46 -16.87 -28.34 14.36
CA GLN A 46 -16.83 -29.79 14.14
C GLN A 46 -16.98 -30.59 15.45
N ARG A 47 -16.50 -30.06 16.57
CA ARG A 47 -16.62 -30.66 17.90
C ARG A 47 -17.92 -30.26 18.64
N GLN A 48 -18.79 -29.48 18.00
CA GLN A 48 -20.03 -28.95 18.58
C GLN A 48 -19.78 -28.18 19.89
N LEU A 49 -18.65 -27.48 19.96
CA LEU A 49 -18.27 -26.68 21.11
C LEU A 49 -18.62 -25.21 20.85
N SER A 50 -19.01 -24.49 21.91
CA SER A 50 -19.30 -23.07 21.81
C SER A 50 -18.11 -22.29 21.25
N VAL A 51 -18.39 -21.39 20.32
CA VAL A 51 -17.42 -20.44 19.78
C VAL A 51 -17.65 -19.09 20.46
N PRO A 52 -16.61 -18.44 20.99
CA PRO A 52 -16.72 -17.07 21.46
C PRO A 52 -17.14 -16.11 20.33
N GLU A 53 -18.21 -15.34 20.52
CA GLU A 53 -18.71 -14.37 19.53
C GLU A 53 -17.64 -13.36 19.15
N ARG A 54 -16.80 -12.95 20.11
CA ARG A 54 -15.69 -12.02 19.87
C ARG A 54 -14.73 -12.53 18.79
N ILE A 55 -14.37 -13.82 18.83
CA ILE A 55 -13.47 -14.44 17.86
C ILE A 55 -14.16 -14.52 16.49
N ARG A 56 -15.43 -14.90 16.45
CA ARG A 56 -16.22 -14.94 15.21
C ARG A 56 -16.29 -13.56 14.54
N HIS A 57 -16.61 -12.52 15.30
CA HIS A 57 -16.68 -11.16 14.79
C HIS A 57 -15.34 -10.65 14.26
N VAL A 58 -14.22 -11.01 14.91
CA VAL A 58 -12.89 -10.61 14.43
C VAL A 58 -12.52 -11.34 13.14
N PHE A 59 -12.78 -12.64 13.09
CA PHE A 59 -12.61 -13.43 11.88
C PHE A 59 -13.43 -12.90 10.71
N ASP A 60 -14.72 -12.60 10.93
CA ASP A 60 -15.60 -12.12 9.87
C ASP A 60 -15.17 -10.75 9.35
N ARG A 61 -14.81 -9.80 10.24
CA ARG A 61 -14.38 -8.47 9.80
C ARG A 61 -13.00 -8.46 9.15
N SER A 62 -12.06 -9.30 9.59
CA SER A 62 -10.73 -9.38 8.95
C SER A 62 -10.81 -10.01 7.57
N ARG A 63 -11.66 -11.02 7.39
CA ARG A 63 -12.00 -11.56 6.07
C ARG A 63 -12.65 -10.52 5.17
N ALA A 64 -13.62 -9.77 5.70
CA ALA A 64 -14.27 -8.70 4.96
C ALA A 64 -13.27 -7.60 4.55
N PHE A 65 -12.40 -7.17 5.47
CA PHE A 65 -11.32 -6.24 5.19
C PHE A 65 -10.43 -6.75 4.05
N LEU A 66 -9.82 -7.94 4.20
CA LEU A 66 -8.93 -8.51 3.20
C LEU A 66 -9.60 -8.65 1.82
N ASN A 67 -10.87 -9.06 1.81
CA ASN A 67 -11.65 -9.16 0.58
C ASN A 67 -11.71 -7.82 -0.16
N GLU A 68 -11.93 -6.70 0.55
CA GLU A 68 -11.98 -5.36 -0.05
C GLU A 68 -10.69 -4.98 -0.79
N PHE A 69 -9.57 -5.60 -0.42
CA PHE A 69 -8.25 -5.42 -1.04
C PHE A 69 -7.98 -6.32 -2.25
N CYS A 70 -8.61 -7.50 -2.32
CA CYS A 70 -8.50 -8.38 -3.48
C CYS A 70 -9.15 -7.75 -4.72
N PRO A 71 -8.45 -7.68 -5.87
CA PRO A 71 -9.08 -7.40 -7.15
C PRO A 71 -10.21 -8.38 -7.44
N VAL A 72 -11.21 -7.96 -8.23
CA VAL A 72 -12.35 -8.83 -8.61
C VAL A 72 -11.90 -10.02 -9.46
N THR A 73 -10.74 -9.88 -10.11
CA THR A 73 -10.25 -10.75 -11.18
C THR A 73 -9.12 -11.67 -10.72
N GLU A 74 -8.54 -11.41 -9.55
CA GLU A 74 -7.45 -12.20 -8.97
C GLU A 74 -7.71 -12.39 -7.47
N ASP A 75 -7.63 -13.63 -7.00
CA ASP A 75 -7.64 -13.93 -5.55
C ASP A 75 -6.25 -13.70 -4.95
N ARG A 76 -5.70 -12.50 -5.15
CA ARG A 76 -4.39 -12.08 -4.67
C ARG A 76 -4.51 -10.77 -3.90
N LEU A 77 -3.92 -10.72 -2.72
CA LEU A 77 -3.77 -9.50 -1.95
C LEU A 77 -2.61 -8.67 -2.53
N PRO A 78 -2.72 -7.33 -2.54
CA PRO A 78 -1.55 -6.51 -2.84
C PRO A 78 -0.45 -6.77 -1.80
N PRO A 79 0.83 -6.75 -2.21
CA PRO A 79 1.95 -7.07 -1.32
C PRO A 79 2.33 -5.88 -0.43
N ILE A 80 1.36 -5.39 0.36
CA ILE A 80 1.55 -4.26 1.28
C ILE A 80 2.21 -4.77 2.56
N GLY A 81 3.31 -4.11 2.92
CA GLY A 81 4.20 -4.50 4.01
C GLY A 81 4.79 -5.89 3.78
N ASP A 82 5.04 -6.59 4.88
CA ASP A 82 5.61 -7.92 4.85
C ASP A 82 4.53 -9.03 4.93
N GLY A 83 4.95 -10.25 4.56
CA GLY A 83 4.23 -11.48 4.89
C GLY A 83 3.48 -12.15 3.73
N GLU A 84 3.70 -11.71 2.49
CA GLU A 84 3.04 -12.22 1.26
C GLU A 84 3.02 -13.75 1.12
N HIS A 85 3.99 -14.44 1.73
CA HIS A 85 4.16 -15.89 1.66
C HIS A 85 3.91 -16.61 3.00
N GLU A 86 3.46 -15.89 4.02
CA GLU A 86 3.13 -16.49 5.31
C GLU A 86 1.81 -17.28 5.19
N THR A 87 1.80 -18.49 5.71
CA THR A 87 0.60 -19.35 5.69
C THR A 87 0.37 -19.99 7.04
N ALA A 88 -0.89 -20.05 7.48
CA ALA A 88 -1.26 -20.53 8.81
C ALA A 88 -0.79 -21.97 9.06
N LEU A 89 -1.21 -22.90 8.19
CA LEU A 89 -0.85 -24.32 8.25
C LEU A 89 -0.38 -24.85 6.89
N SER A 90 -1.02 -24.41 5.81
CA SER A 90 -0.64 -24.72 4.44
C SER A 90 -1.15 -23.64 3.51
N THR A 91 -0.59 -23.54 2.31
CA THR A 91 -1.08 -22.68 1.22
C THR A 91 -2.50 -22.98 0.77
N TYR A 92 -3.03 -24.17 1.08
CA TYR A 92 -4.39 -24.59 0.73
C TYR A 92 -5.42 -24.27 1.81
N LEU A 93 -4.99 -23.87 3.01
CA LEU A 93 -5.90 -23.49 4.08
C LEU A 93 -6.25 -22.01 3.93
N CYS A 94 -7.41 -21.74 3.32
CA CYS A 94 -7.91 -20.40 3.09
C CYS A 94 -9.36 -20.26 3.55
N PHE A 95 -9.68 -19.12 4.16
CA PHE A 95 -11.06 -18.74 4.48
C PHE A 95 -11.45 -17.45 3.74
N PRO A 96 -11.58 -17.46 2.41
CA PRO A 96 -11.96 -16.26 1.65
C PRO A 96 -13.36 -15.80 2.06
N ALA A 97 -13.60 -14.49 2.08
CA ALA A 97 -14.96 -13.99 2.15
C ALA A 97 -15.70 -14.29 0.84
N PRO A 98 -17.04 -14.40 0.83
CA PRO A 98 -17.79 -14.48 -0.42
C PRO A 98 -17.45 -13.28 -1.32
N SER A 99 -17.15 -13.54 -2.60
CA SER A 99 -16.99 -12.46 -3.57
C SER A 99 -18.32 -11.76 -3.79
N THR A 100 -18.33 -10.45 -3.58
CA THR A 100 -19.48 -9.59 -3.83
C THR A 100 -19.09 -8.57 -4.89
N ALA A 101 -19.96 -8.36 -5.87
CA ALA A 101 -19.77 -7.28 -6.82
C ALA A 101 -19.75 -5.95 -6.06
N ARG A 102 -18.69 -5.15 -6.26
CA ARG A 102 -18.53 -3.86 -5.60
C ARG A 102 -18.94 -2.75 -6.55
N ALA A 103 -19.80 -1.86 -6.07
CA ALA A 103 -20.15 -0.65 -6.81
C ALA A 103 -18.96 0.32 -6.88
N ALA A 104 -19.01 1.24 -7.85
CA ALA A 104 -18.17 2.43 -7.81
C ALA A 104 -18.45 3.23 -6.53
N GLY A 105 -17.43 3.91 -6.02
CA GLY A 105 -17.51 4.68 -4.79
C GLY A 105 -16.26 4.57 -3.93
N LEU A 106 -16.31 5.21 -2.76
CA LEU A 106 -15.22 5.25 -1.79
C LEU A 106 -15.47 4.32 -0.60
N THR A 107 -14.48 3.50 -0.25
CA THR A 107 -14.41 2.81 1.05
C THR A 107 -13.20 3.31 1.83
N THR A 108 -13.37 3.60 3.12
CA THR A 108 -12.28 4.06 3.99
C THR A 108 -12.20 3.23 5.26
N PHE A 109 -11.02 2.70 5.54
CA PHE A 109 -10.64 2.04 6.78
C PHE A 109 -9.89 3.03 7.64
N HIS A 110 -10.58 3.65 8.59
CA HIS A 110 -10.06 4.77 9.38
C HIS A 110 -8.99 4.37 10.40
N LEU A 111 -9.05 3.15 10.94
CA LEU A 111 -8.11 2.69 11.96
C LEU A 111 -6.89 2.01 11.32
N SER A 112 -7.11 1.25 10.24
CA SER A 112 -6.01 0.67 9.47
C SER A 112 -5.32 1.71 8.56
N GLY A 113 -6.05 2.76 8.20
CA GLY A 113 -5.59 3.89 7.39
C GLY A 113 -5.47 3.58 5.90
N TYR A 114 -6.54 3.08 5.30
CA TYR A 114 -6.59 2.86 3.86
C TYR A 114 -7.85 3.46 3.25
N SER A 115 -7.74 3.96 2.03
CA SER A 115 -8.88 4.36 1.21
C SER A 115 -8.86 3.61 -0.11
N ILE A 116 -10.00 3.03 -0.49
CA ILE A 116 -10.18 2.33 -1.75
C ILE A 116 -11.15 3.12 -2.60
N ILE A 117 -10.65 3.65 -3.72
CA ILE A 117 -11.44 4.38 -4.71
C ILE A 117 -11.80 3.40 -5.80
N ARG A 118 -13.10 3.21 -6.08
CA ARG A 118 -13.59 2.33 -7.15
C ARG A 118 -14.26 3.18 -8.23
N GLY A 119 -13.66 3.18 -9.41
CA GLY A 119 -14.17 3.86 -10.59
C GLY A 119 -14.98 2.95 -11.50
N ARG A 120 -15.21 3.41 -12.73
CA ARG A 120 -15.82 2.65 -13.82
C ARG A 120 -14.78 1.70 -14.44
N ASP A 121 -15.24 0.74 -15.24
CA ASP A 121 -14.36 -0.16 -16.02
C ASP A 121 -13.29 -0.87 -15.19
N LEU A 122 -13.69 -1.35 -14.00
CA LEU A 122 -12.82 -2.02 -13.03
C LEU A 122 -11.61 -1.18 -12.57
N GLN A 123 -11.65 0.14 -12.77
CA GLN A 123 -10.62 1.02 -12.24
C GLN A 123 -10.70 1.08 -10.73
N ARG A 124 -9.55 0.94 -10.07
CA ARG A 124 -9.48 0.89 -8.62
C ARG A 124 -8.14 1.38 -8.12
N ALA A 125 -8.15 2.24 -7.11
CA ALA A 125 -6.95 2.64 -6.40
C ALA A 125 -7.01 2.25 -4.92
N VAL A 126 -5.87 1.85 -4.36
CA VAL A 126 -5.67 1.71 -2.91
C VAL A 126 -4.69 2.79 -2.49
N PHE A 127 -5.15 3.70 -1.64
CA PHE A 127 -4.35 4.80 -1.11
C PHE A 127 -4.05 4.56 0.37
N ASP A 128 -2.76 4.44 0.68
CA ASP A 128 -2.26 4.17 2.02
C ASP A 128 -2.08 5.46 2.82
N HIS A 129 -2.87 5.62 3.87
CA HIS A 129 -2.71 6.66 4.89
C HIS A 129 -2.59 6.07 6.30
N GLY A 130 -2.05 4.86 6.38
CA GLY A 130 -1.89 4.06 7.58
C GLY A 130 -0.75 4.52 8.48
N PRO A 131 -0.76 4.08 9.75
CA PRO A 131 0.44 4.12 10.58
C PRO A 131 1.48 3.12 10.05
N LEU A 132 2.72 3.24 10.50
CA LEU A 132 3.81 2.31 10.11
C LEU A 132 3.61 0.86 10.61
N GLY A 133 2.74 0.65 11.60
CA GLY A 133 2.43 -0.68 12.13
C GLY A 133 2.60 -0.79 13.63
N MET A 134 2.79 -2.02 14.12
CA MET A 134 2.66 -2.32 15.54
C MET A 134 3.95 -1.97 16.32
N PRO A 135 3.88 -1.07 17.33
CA PRO A 135 5.02 -0.76 18.19
C PRO A 135 5.39 -1.95 19.10
N PRO A 136 6.62 -1.99 19.64
CA PRO A 136 7.67 -0.99 19.52
C PRO A 136 8.58 -1.19 18.30
N ARG A 137 8.46 -2.30 17.57
CA ARG A 137 9.40 -2.63 16.49
C ARG A 137 8.92 -2.18 15.12
N PHE A 138 7.62 -2.18 14.86
CA PHE A 138 7.09 -1.90 13.52
C PHE A 138 7.65 -2.88 12.48
N ALA A 139 7.72 -4.17 12.84
CA ALA A 139 8.58 -5.13 12.15
C ALA A 139 8.18 -5.37 10.69
N HIS A 140 6.90 -5.24 10.36
CA HIS A 140 6.34 -5.67 9.08
C HIS A 140 5.91 -4.53 8.15
N GLY A 141 5.67 -3.33 8.68
CA GLY A 141 5.36 -2.18 7.84
C GLY A 141 6.60 -1.63 7.14
N HIS A 142 6.36 -1.00 6.00
CA HIS A 142 7.36 -0.36 5.16
C HIS A 142 7.34 1.16 5.32
N ALA A 143 8.36 1.85 4.82
CA ALA A 143 8.41 3.31 4.80
C ALA A 143 7.56 3.89 3.65
N ASP A 144 6.28 3.52 3.57
CA ASP A 144 5.40 3.63 2.41
C ASP A 144 4.17 4.53 2.61
N ALA A 145 4.20 5.43 3.59
CA ALA A 145 3.10 6.38 3.80
C ALA A 145 2.78 7.16 2.51
N LEU A 146 1.48 7.28 2.25
CA LEU A 146 0.91 7.92 1.06
C LEU A 146 1.21 7.18 -0.26
N SER A 147 1.67 5.92 -0.19
CA SER A 147 1.79 5.06 -1.38
C SER A 147 0.42 4.83 -2.02
N LEU A 148 0.43 4.67 -3.35
CA LEU A 148 -0.76 4.46 -4.16
C LEU A 148 -0.58 3.22 -5.04
N LEU A 149 -1.55 2.32 -5.00
CA LEU A 149 -1.70 1.25 -5.98
C LEU A 149 -2.84 1.61 -6.91
N LEU A 150 -2.70 1.30 -8.21
CA LEU A 150 -3.71 1.59 -9.21
C LEU A 150 -3.86 0.40 -10.15
N HIS A 151 -5.09 -0.05 -10.28
CA HIS A 151 -5.52 -1.09 -11.21
C HIS A 151 -6.50 -0.48 -12.22
N VAL A 152 -6.36 -0.83 -13.50
CA VAL A 152 -7.25 -0.37 -14.58
C VAL A 152 -7.62 -1.57 -15.45
N GLY A 153 -8.91 -1.88 -15.53
CA GLY A 153 -9.39 -3.07 -16.23
C GLY A 153 -8.96 -4.35 -15.52
N LEU A 154 -8.07 -5.12 -16.16
CA LEU A 154 -7.49 -6.35 -15.62
C LEU A 154 -5.99 -6.21 -15.30
N GLN A 155 -5.42 -5.01 -15.40
CA GLN A 155 -3.98 -4.78 -15.31
C GLN A 155 -3.60 -3.87 -14.15
N ASP A 156 -2.52 -4.22 -13.46
CA ASP A 156 -1.89 -3.37 -12.47
C ASP A 156 -1.07 -2.27 -13.17
N VAL A 157 -1.45 -1.01 -12.94
CA VAL A 157 -0.76 0.16 -13.47
C VAL A 157 0.35 0.62 -12.53
N LEU A 158 0.00 0.84 -11.26
CA LEU A 158 0.94 1.18 -10.19
C LEU A 158 0.93 0.06 -9.16
N ILE A 159 2.10 -0.51 -8.90
CA ILE A 159 2.27 -1.71 -8.06
C ILE A 159 3.11 -1.42 -6.83
N ASP A 160 2.97 -2.27 -5.83
CA ASP A 160 3.96 -2.39 -4.77
C ASP A 160 5.05 -3.39 -5.19
N PRO A 161 6.34 -3.04 -5.02
CA PRO A 161 7.44 -3.95 -5.30
C PRO A 161 7.57 -5.18 -4.39
N GLY A 162 6.91 -5.24 -3.24
CA GLY A 162 6.90 -6.37 -2.31
C GLY A 162 8.14 -6.46 -1.40
N THR A 163 8.32 -7.60 -0.72
CA THR A 163 9.29 -7.73 0.39
C THR A 163 10.73 -8.12 0.01
N PHE A 164 10.89 -9.01 -0.99
CA PHE A 164 12.15 -9.70 -1.38
C PHE A 164 12.83 -10.55 -0.31
N THR A 165 13.32 -9.98 0.78
CA THR A 165 14.07 -10.74 1.81
C THR A 165 13.95 -10.09 3.17
N TYR A 166 13.99 -10.87 4.25
CA TYR A 166 14.16 -10.37 5.61
C TYR A 166 15.63 -10.30 6.05
N HIS A 167 16.46 -11.19 5.53
CA HIS A 167 17.83 -11.43 5.99
C HIS A 167 18.78 -11.68 4.82
N GLY A 168 20.08 -11.75 5.10
CA GLY A 168 21.11 -12.12 4.12
C GLY A 168 21.58 -10.97 3.22
N ASP A 169 20.69 -10.05 2.81
CA ASP A 169 21.08 -8.87 2.03
C ASP A 169 20.46 -7.58 2.59
N ALA A 170 21.27 -6.85 3.36
CA ALA A 170 20.85 -5.63 4.04
C ALA A 170 20.52 -4.50 3.06
N GLN A 171 21.19 -4.44 1.91
CA GLN A 171 20.97 -3.37 0.93
C GLN A 171 19.62 -3.55 0.24
N TRP A 172 19.28 -4.79 -0.16
CA TRP A 172 17.97 -5.05 -0.75
C TRP A 172 16.84 -4.97 0.28
N ARG A 173 17.05 -5.43 1.52
CA ARG A 173 16.05 -5.21 2.58
C ARG A 173 15.79 -3.72 2.79
N ALA A 174 16.84 -2.89 2.84
CA ALA A 174 16.70 -1.45 2.98
C ALA A 174 15.97 -0.83 1.78
N TYR A 175 16.22 -1.29 0.56
CA TYR A 175 15.52 -0.81 -0.63
C TYR A 175 14.03 -1.16 -0.60
N PHE A 176 13.68 -2.45 -0.55
CA PHE A 176 12.28 -2.90 -0.67
C PHE A 176 11.38 -2.42 0.46
N ARG A 177 11.95 -2.18 1.64
CA ARG A 177 11.24 -1.66 2.80
C ARG A 177 11.25 -0.12 2.87
N GLY A 178 12.06 0.53 2.05
CA GLY A 178 12.33 1.97 2.06
C GLY A 178 11.44 2.74 1.10
N THR A 179 11.28 4.04 1.36
CA THR A 179 10.34 4.93 0.65
C THR A 179 10.56 4.97 -0.85
N ARG A 180 11.80 4.85 -1.30
CA ARG A 180 12.15 4.87 -2.73
C ARG A 180 11.61 3.67 -3.51
N ALA A 181 11.25 2.58 -2.81
CA ALA A 181 10.57 1.43 -3.41
C ALA A 181 9.05 1.58 -3.43
N HIS A 182 8.46 2.68 -2.97
CA HIS A 182 7.01 2.85 -2.98
C HIS A 182 6.57 4.01 -3.86
N ASN A 183 5.28 4.03 -4.20
CA ASN A 183 4.69 5.03 -5.10
C ASN A 183 4.45 6.33 -4.34
N THR A 184 5.50 6.99 -3.85
CA THR A 184 5.44 8.18 -2.99
C THR A 184 6.71 9.03 -3.13
N VAL A 185 6.85 10.09 -2.33
CA VAL A 185 7.96 11.05 -2.41
C VAL A 185 9.02 10.77 -1.35
N THR A 186 10.28 10.74 -1.80
CA THR A 186 11.49 10.73 -0.96
C THR A 186 12.06 12.15 -0.85
N VAL A 187 12.58 12.53 0.33
CA VAL A 187 13.20 13.85 0.58
C VAL A 187 14.65 13.65 1.03
N ASP A 188 15.59 14.31 0.35
CA ASP A 188 17.04 14.26 0.59
C ASP A 188 17.60 12.82 0.69
N GLY A 189 17.03 11.92 -0.10
CA GLY A 189 17.38 10.50 -0.12
C GLY A 189 17.00 9.70 1.13
N LEU A 190 16.25 10.29 2.07
CA LEU A 190 15.84 9.66 3.32
C LEU A 190 14.49 8.95 3.21
N ASP A 191 14.37 7.81 3.91
CA ASP A 191 13.09 7.14 4.13
C ASP A 191 12.21 7.94 5.11
N GLN A 192 10.90 7.77 5.01
CA GLN A 192 9.90 8.41 5.87
C GLN A 192 9.97 7.95 7.33
N ALA A 193 10.55 6.77 7.58
CA ALA A 193 10.85 6.23 8.89
C ALA A 193 12.35 5.92 9.01
N VAL A 194 12.90 5.86 10.23
CA VAL A 194 14.34 5.59 10.44
C VAL A 194 14.57 4.10 10.73
N PRO A 195 15.30 3.36 9.88
CA PRO A 195 15.48 1.92 10.06
C PRO A 195 16.41 1.62 11.24
N GLU A 196 16.08 0.59 12.01
CA GLU A 196 16.91 0.04 13.11
C GLU A 196 17.14 -1.46 12.87
N GLY A 197 18.06 -1.76 11.96
CA GLY A 197 18.27 -3.13 11.49
C GLY A 197 17.16 -3.62 10.55
N PRO A 198 17.09 -4.94 10.28
CA PRO A 198 16.26 -5.48 9.20
C PRO A 198 14.75 -5.53 9.50
N LEU A 199 14.38 -5.50 10.79
CA LEU A 199 13.01 -5.77 11.26
C LEU A 199 12.57 -4.74 12.33
N ALA A 200 13.18 -3.56 12.36
CA ALA A 200 12.69 -2.49 13.21
C ALA A 200 12.81 -1.10 12.60
N TRP A 201 12.00 -0.18 13.10
CA TRP A 201 12.05 1.25 12.84
C TRP A 201 12.11 1.99 14.17
N SER A 202 13.04 2.94 14.33
CA SER A 202 13.23 3.68 15.58
C SER A 202 12.44 5.00 15.62
N GLN A 203 12.13 5.56 14.45
CA GLN A 203 11.30 6.76 14.31
C GLN A 203 10.20 6.48 13.28
N PRO A 204 8.99 6.07 13.71
CA PRO A 204 7.89 5.83 12.79
C PRO A 204 7.36 7.15 12.23
N PHE A 205 6.77 7.10 11.04
CA PHE A 205 5.96 8.23 10.55
C PHE A 205 4.58 8.24 11.21
N ASP A 206 3.96 9.43 11.20
CA ASP A 206 2.59 9.66 11.62
C ASP A 206 1.79 10.18 10.43
N THR A 207 0.66 9.54 10.12
CA THR A 207 -0.15 9.78 8.92
C THR A 207 -1.58 10.12 9.30
N HIS A 208 -2.19 11.05 8.56
CA HIS A 208 -3.52 11.56 8.84
C HIS A 208 -4.33 11.68 7.55
N LEU A 209 -5.52 11.09 7.52
CA LEU A 209 -6.54 11.43 6.53
C LEU A 209 -7.09 12.83 6.84
N ILE A 210 -6.99 13.75 5.88
CA ILE A 210 -7.34 15.16 6.02
C ILE A 210 -8.70 15.48 5.41
N TYR A 211 -8.98 14.88 4.26
CA TYR A 211 -10.22 15.13 3.52
C TYR A 211 -10.62 13.90 2.73
N LYS A 212 -11.93 13.67 2.65
CA LYS A 212 -12.51 12.76 1.68
C LYS A 212 -13.88 13.26 1.25
N ASP A 213 -14.20 13.07 -0.02
CA ASP A 213 -15.50 13.41 -0.57
C ASP A 213 -15.84 12.54 -1.78
N GLU A 214 -17.13 12.34 -2.00
CA GLU A 214 -17.70 11.68 -3.16
C GLU A 214 -18.89 12.53 -3.64
N THR A 215 -18.73 13.19 -4.79
CA THR A 215 -19.76 14.08 -5.32
C THR A 215 -20.89 13.27 -5.97
N PRO A 216 -22.11 13.85 -6.11
CA PRO A 216 -23.22 13.18 -6.80
C PRO A 216 -22.91 12.76 -8.25
N GLU A 217 -21.98 13.45 -8.92
CA GLU A 217 -21.52 13.15 -10.27
C GLU A 217 -20.59 11.94 -10.32
N GLY A 218 -20.06 11.51 -9.16
CA GLY A 218 -19.18 10.36 -8.99
C GLY A 218 -17.69 10.71 -8.91
N THR A 219 -17.35 11.99 -8.76
CA THR A 219 -15.96 12.40 -8.52
C THR A 219 -15.59 12.08 -7.08
N ILE A 220 -14.49 11.38 -6.89
CA ILE A 220 -14.01 10.96 -5.56
C ILE A 220 -12.69 11.65 -5.29
N THR A 221 -12.53 12.25 -4.12
CA THR A 221 -11.27 12.88 -3.71
C THR A 221 -10.89 12.42 -2.31
N VAL A 222 -9.63 12.08 -2.10
CA VAL A 222 -9.06 11.68 -0.81
C VAL A 222 -7.74 12.41 -0.62
N ILE A 223 -7.56 13.08 0.51
CA ILE A 223 -6.33 13.80 0.84
C ILE A 223 -5.82 13.31 2.18
N ALA A 224 -4.54 12.96 2.25
CA ALA A 224 -3.86 12.58 3.46
C ALA A 224 -2.48 13.25 3.54
N ARG A 225 -1.90 13.31 4.74
CA ARG A 225 -0.55 13.85 4.96
C ARG A 225 0.22 12.97 5.94
N HIS A 226 1.54 13.02 5.89
CA HIS A 226 2.39 12.40 6.90
C HIS A 226 3.51 13.33 7.38
N TYR A 227 4.04 13.03 8.56
CA TYR A 227 5.07 13.84 9.25
C TYR A 227 6.44 13.15 9.33
N GLY A 228 6.68 12.11 8.52
CA GLY A 228 7.89 11.27 8.60
C GLY A 228 9.21 12.04 8.42
N TYR A 229 9.18 13.20 7.75
CA TYR A 229 10.34 14.06 7.53
C TYR A 229 10.40 15.27 8.47
N ARG A 230 9.35 15.54 9.25
CA ARG A 230 9.18 16.81 9.97
C ARG A 230 10.30 17.06 10.95
N ASP A 231 10.63 16.07 11.78
CA ASP A 231 11.59 16.28 12.86
C ASP A 231 13.05 16.26 12.36
N ARG A 232 13.31 15.62 11.22
CA ARG A 232 14.66 15.50 10.61
C ARG A 232 14.98 16.61 9.61
N LEU A 233 13.98 17.08 8.86
CA LEU A 233 14.14 17.99 7.72
C LEU A 233 13.21 19.21 7.77
N GLY A 234 12.26 19.28 8.69
CA GLY A 234 11.23 20.33 8.69
C GLY A 234 10.17 20.16 7.60
N VAL A 235 10.16 19.02 6.88
CA VAL A 235 9.29 18.80 5.72
C VAL A 235 8.04 18.02 6.09
N THR A 236 6.89 18.48 5.60
CA THR A 236 5.61 17.77 5.65
C THR A 236 5.18 17.44 4.21
N HIS A 237 4.66 16.24 4.00
CA HIS A 237 4.18 15.80 2.70
C HIS A 237 2.69 15.48 2.78
N LEU A 238 1.93 16.12 1.90
CA LEU A 238 0.50 15.93 1.70
C LEU A 238 0.28 15.38 0.30
N ARG A 239 -0.61 14.39 0.17
CA ARG A 239 -1.03 13.84 -1.11
C ARG A 239 -2.54 13.89 -1.23
N GLY A 240 -3.01 14.44 -2.34
CA GLY A 240 -4.39 14.32 -2.82
C GLY A 240 -4.49 13.32 -3.96
N VAL A 241 -5.44 12.41 -3.89
CA VAL A 241 -5.80 11.47 -4.96
C VAL A 241 -7.26 11.74 -5.35
N SER A 242 -7.49 12.01 -6.62
CA SER A 242 -8.83 12.26 -7.17
C SER A 242 -9.10 11.37 -8.38
N TYR A 243 -10.33 10.87 -8.45
CA TYR A 243 -10.87 10.12 -9.58
C TYR A 243 -12.06 10.88 -10.15
N ASP A 244 -12.00 11.15 -11.46
CA ASP A 244 -13.10 11.68 -12.24
C ASP A 244 -13.76 10.55 -13.08
N PRO A 245 -15.10 10.45 -13.11
CA PRO A 245 -15.84 9.43 -13.87
C PRO A 245 -15.57 9.38 -15.37
N ALA A 246 -14.95 10.40 -15.96
CA ALA A 246 -14.42 10.37 -17.32
C ALA A 246 -13.19 9.46 -17.48
N GLY A 247 -12.75 8.78 -16.41
CA GLY A 247 -11.59 7.89 -16.41
C GLY A 247 -10.27 8.64 -16.26
N VAL A 248 -10.27 9.70 -15.43
CA VAL A 248 -9.09 10.51 -15.16
C VAL A 248 -8.72 10.39 -13.69
N TRP A 249 -7.47 10.03 -13.44
CA TRP A 249 -6.86 10.06 -12.12
C TRP A 249 -5.95 11.27 -12.02
N MET A 250 -6.08 12.02 -10.93
CA MET A 250 -5.20 13.13 -10.57
C MET A 250 -4.55 12.81 -9.22
N ILE A 251 -3.23 12.92 -9.15
CA ILE A 251 -2.46 12.79 -7.93
C ILE A 251 -1.65 14.06 -7.76
N TRP A 252 -1.91 14.74 -6.66
CA TRP A 252 -1.23 15.97 -6.27
C TRP A 252 -0.39 15.71 -5.03
N ASP A 253 0.93 15.85 -5.17
CA ASP A 253 1.87 15.82 -4.06
C ASP A 253 2.26 17.25 -3.71
N TRP A 254 2.08 17.63 -2.45
CA TRP A 254 2.45 18.94 -1.95
C TRP A 254 3.38 18.81 -0.76
N LEU A 255 4.60 19.31 -0.92
CA LEU A 255 5.63 19.30 0.10
C LEU A 255 5.80 20.71 0.66
N THR A 256 5.71 20.85 1.97
CA THR A 256 5.86 22.12 2.70
C THR A 256 6.99 22.02 3.71
N GLY A 257 7.63 23.15 3.97
CA GLY A 257 8.84 23.25 4.79
C GLY A 257 9.64 24.48 4.37
N ASP A 258 10.83 24.63 4.94
CA ASP A 258 11.75 25.73 4.63
C ASP A 258 13.05 25.17 4.02
N GLY A 259 13.75 25.99 3.24
CA GLY A 259 15.04 25.60 2.68
C GLY A 259 14.94 24.89 1.32
N THR A 260 16.08 24.36 0.86
CA THR A 260 16.24 23.70 -0.44
C THR A 260 16.45 22.21 -0.23
N HIS A 261 15.69 21.40 -0.96
CA HIS A 261 15.67 19.94 -0.82
C HIS A 261 15.76 19.25 -2.17
N HIS A 262 16.30 18.03 -2.18
CA HIS A 262 16.20 17.09 -3.29
C HIS A 262 14.99 16.17 -3.08
N LEU A 263 14.04 16.24 -4.00
CA LEU A 263 12.78 15.50 -3.96
C LEU A 263 12.78 14.45 -5.06
N GLU A 264 12.41 13.21 -4.72
CA GLU A 264 12.21 12.12 -5.68
C GLU A 264 10.79 11.58 -5.56
N LEU A 265 9.91 11.87 -6.53
CA LEU A 265 8.63 11.19 -6.68
C LEU A 265 8.85 9.90 -7.50
N ASN A 266 8.46 8.75 -6.95
CA ASN A 266 8.63 7.45 -7.62
C ASN A 266 7.27 6.85 -8.00
N TRP A 267 7.21 6.28 -9.21
CA TRP A 267 6.09 5.49 -9.71
C TRP A 267 6.60 4.16 -10.26
N HIS A 268 6.34 3.07 -9.55
CA HIS A 268 6.66 1.69 -9.93
C HIS A 268 5.53 1.15 -10.79
N VAL A 269 5.79 1.02 -12.09
CA VAL A 269 4.74 0.67 -13.05
C VAL A 269 4.72 -0.84 -13.31
N GLY A 270 3.51 -1.41 -13.23
CA GLY A 270 3.25 -2.83 -13.55
C GLY A 270 3.07 -3.12 -15.04
N CYS A 271 3.12 -2.07 -15.86
CA CYS A 271 2.93 -2.08 -17.31
C CYS A 271 4.13 -1.42 -18.00
N ARG A 272 4.18 -1.44 -19.33
CA ARG A 272 5.33 -0.90 -20.08
C ARG A 272 5.18 0.61 -20.31
N PRO A 273 6.02 1.48 -19.73
CA PRO A 273 5.99 2.90 -20.03
C PRO A 273 6.82 3.21 -21.29
N VAL A 274 6.27 3.99 -22.21
CA VAL A 274 6.96 4.49 -23.41
C VAL A 274 6.95 6.02 -23.35
N ALA A 275 8.13 6.64 -23.34
CA ALA A 275 8.25 8.09 -23.36
C ALA A 275 7.63 8.66 -24.65
N VAL A 276 6.79 9.68 -24.49
CA VAL A 276 6.13 10.43 -25.58
C VAL A 276 6.22 11.92 -25.28
N GLU A 277 5.86 12.77 -26.25
CA GLU A 277 5.75 14.20 -26.00
C GLU A 277 4.75 14.47 -24.86
N GLY A 278 5.21 15.15 -23.82
CA GLY A 278 4.39 15.52 -22.66
C GLY A 278 4.21 14.45 -21.57
N GLY A 279 4.80 13.25 -21.69
CA GLY A 279 4.69 12.25 -20.63
C GLY A 279 5.07 10.82 -21.06
N TYR A 280 4.33 9.84 -20.53
CA TYR A 280 4.54 8.43 -20.77
C TYR A 280 3.24 7.76 -21.23
N ARG A 281 3.29 7.07 -22.37
CA ARG A 281 2.23 6.15 -22.77
C ARG A 281 2.44 4.81 -22.06
N LEU A 282 1.47 4.40 -21.26
CA LEU A 282 1.48 3.11 -20.57
C LEU A 282 0.81 2.06 -21.46
N GLU A 283 1.59 1.06 -21.87
CA GLU A 283 1.21 -0.02 -22.79
C GLU A 283 1.08 -1.36 -22.06
N GLY A 284 0.42 -2.33 -22.71
CA GLY A 284 0.12 -3.64 -22.11
C GLY A 284 -1.26 -3.72 -21.45
N LEU A 285 -2.04 -2.63 -21.52
CA LEU A 285 -3.45 -2.56 -21.16
C LEU A 285 -4.33 -2.76 -22.40
N ASP A 286 -5.60 -3.17 -22.20
CA ASP A 286 -6.60 -3.24 -23.28
C ASP A 286 -6.75 -1.91 -24.02
N ARG A 287 -6.64 -0.80 -23.28
CA ARG A 287 -6.58 0.56 -23.81
C ARG A 287 -5.40 1.28 -23.17
N PRO A 288 -4.47 1.85 -23.94
CA PRO A 288 -3.29 2.49 -23.38
C PRO A 288 -3.68 3.74 -22.59
N LEU A 289 -2.92 4.02 -21.54
CA LEU A 289 -3.07 5.22 -20.71
C LEU A 289 -1.98 6.23 -21.07
N LEU A 290 -2.26 7.51 -20.87
CA LEU A 290 -1.27 8.58 -20.84
C LEU A 290 -1.07 9.02 -19.39
N MET A 291 0.18 8.98 -18.94
CA MET A 291 0.63 9.50 -17.67
C MET A 291 1.47 10.76 -17.91
N THR A 292 0.99 11.91 -17.45
CA THR A 292 1.74 13.17 -17.46
C THR A 292 2.17 13.52 -16.05
N ILE A 293 3.39 14.02 -15.87
CA ILE A 293 3.91 14.38 -14.55
C ILE A 293 4.59 15.75 -14.65
N GLU A 294 4.15 16.67 -13.82
CA GLU A 294 4.68 18.03 -13.68
C GLU A 294 5.40 18.19 -12.33
N GLY A 295 6.23 19.24 -12.19
CA GLY A 295 6.98 19.55 -10.96
C GLY A 295 8.46 19.16 -10.98
N GLY A 296 8.90 18.30 -11.90
CA GLY A 296 10.31 17.93 -11.98
C GLY A 296 10.74 17.32 -13.30
N THR A 297 11.97 16.83 -13.33
CA THR A 297 12.51 16.11 -14.49
C THR A 297 12.33 14.62 -14.29
N SER A 298 11.65 13.96 -15.23
CA SER A 298 11.37 12.52 -15.13
C SER A 298 12.40 11.67 -15.88
N ARG A 299 12.68 10.48 -15.35
CA ARG A 299 13.57 9.45 -15.92
C ARG A 299 13.03 8.05 -15.65
N LEU A 300 13.33 7.12 -16.55
CA LEU A 300 13.02 5.70 -16.38
C LEU A 300 14.21 4.96 -15.77
N TYR A 301 13.94 4.13 -14.78
CA TYR A 301 14.89 3.19 -14.20
C TYR A 301 14.35 1.77 -14.37
N GLU A 302 15.14 0.88 -14.96
CA GLU A 302 14.78 -0.52 -15.17
C GLU A 302 15.91 -1.41 -14.67
N GLY A 303 15.67 -2.19 -13.62
CA GLY A 303 16.68 -3.09 -13.05
C GLY A 303 17.99 -2.40 -12.64
N SER A 304 17.94 -1.13 -12.23
CA SER A 304 19.13 -0.35 -11.91
C SER A 304 19.73 -0.78 -10.58
N LEU A 305 21.07 -0.85 -10.51
CA LEU A 305 21.82 -1.17 -9.28
C LEU A 305 22.45 0.06 -8.62
N GLN A 306 22.67 1.14 -9.39
CA GLN A 306 23.29 2.38 -8.91
C GLN A 306 22.65 3.61 -9.57
N PRO A 307 21.68 4.27 -8.91
CA PRO A 307 21.04 3.86 -7.65
C PRO A 307 20.19 2.59 -7.83
N ILE A 308 19.88 1.88 -6.74
CA ILE A 308 18.89 0.79 -6.80
C ILE A 308 17.51 1.37 -7.14
N ALA A 309 16.91 0.88 -8.22
CA ALA A 309 15.58 1.27 -8.70
C ALA A 309 15.06 0.29 -9.77
N GLY A 310 13.74 0.21 -9.98
CA GLY A 310 13.16 -0.62 -11.02
C GLY A 310 13.23 -2.12 -10.72
N TRP A 311 12.88 -2.53 -9.50
CA TRP A 311 12.84 -3.93 -9.10
C TRP A 311 11.52 -4.28 -8.43
N ARG A 312 11.03 -5.50 -8.66
CA ARG A 312 9.91 -6.12 -7.95
C ARG A 312 10.34 -7.47 -7.41
N SER A 313 9.78 -7.86 -6.27
CA SER A 313 9.81 -9.21 -5.75
C SER A 313 8.42 -9.83 -5.87
N THR A 314 8.37 -11.09 -6.30
CA THR A 314 7.15 -11.92 -6.28
C THR A 314 7.29 -13.13 -5.35
N GLY A 315 8.40 -13.21 -4.62
CA GLY A 315 8.87 -14.41 -3.94
C GLY A 315 10.08 -14.12 -3.06
N TYR A 316 10.15 -14.69 -1.85
CA TYR A 316 11.36 -14.58 -1.03
C TYR A 316 12.62 -15.03 -1.79
N GLY A 317 13.65 -14.18 -1.78
CA GLY A 317 14.92 -14.41 -2.47
C GLY A 317 14.87 -14.22 -3.99
N THR A 318 13.72 -13.86 -4.56
CA THR A 318 13.54 -13.64 -6.00
C THR A 318 13.14 -12.20 -6.30
N LYS A 319 13.77 -11.60 -7.30
CA LYS A 319 13.40 -10.28 -7.81
C LYS A 319 13.60 -10.22 -9.31
N GLU A 320 12.82 -9.38 -9.96
CA GLU A 320 12.85 -9.14 -11.40
C GLU A 320 12.86 -7.64 -11.67
N ALA A 321 13.36 -7.27 -12.85
CA ALA A 321 13.34 -5.88 -13.28
C ALA A 321 11.90 -5.47 -13.63
N ILE A 322 11.52 -4.29 -13.14
CA ILE A 322 10.34 -3.53 -13.58
C ILE A 322 10.81 -2.13 -13.97
N THR A 323 9.91 -1.30 -14.50
CA THR A 323 10.24 0.10 -14.70
C THR A 323 9.73 0.96 -13.54
N THR A 324 10.60 1.82 -13.01
CA THR A 324 10.22 2.93 -12.13
C THR A 324 10.36 4.23 -12.91
N ILE A 325 9.29 5.03 -12.97
CA ILE A 325 9.36 6.42 -13.39
C ILE A 325 9.73 7.24 -12.16
N ARG A 326 10.91 7.86 -12.15
CA ARG A 326 11.32 8.78 -11.08
C ARG A 326 11.28 10.20 -11.59
N VAL A 327 10.69 11.10 -10.82
CA VAL A 327 10.66 12.54 -11.09
C VAL A 327 11.46 13.25 -10.00
N GLU A 328 12.46 14.00 -10.44
CA GLU A 328 13.41 14.66 -9.55
C GLU A 328 13.24 16.17 -9.59
N HIS A 329 13.26 16.79 -8.41
CA HIS A 329 13.32 18.23 -8.23
C HIS A 329 14.41 18.58 -7.21
N HIS A 330 15.18 19.62 -7.46
CA HIS A 330 16.09 20.19 -6.47
C HIS A 330 15.85 21.70 -6.41
N GLY A 331 15.31 22.18 -5.29
CA GLY A 331 14.84 23.54 -5.18
C GLY A 331 14.17 23.84 -3.84
N PRO A 332 13.69 25.08 -3.65
CA PRO A 332 13.09 25.50 -2.40
C PRO A 332 11.70 24.87 -2.20
N LEU A 333 11.31 24.70 -0.93
CA LEU A 333 9.93 24.44 -0.55
C LEU A 333 9.13 25.75 -0.33
N PRO A 334 7.80 25.75 -0.52
CA PRO A 334 6.96 24.61 -0.91
C PRO A 334 7.15 24.19 -2.37
N HIS A 335 6.93 22.92 -2.65
CA HIS A 335 6.99 22.34 -3.99
C HIS A 335 5.80 21.42 -4.22
N GLU A 336 5.38 21.27 -5.48
CA GLU A 336 4.31 20.35 -5.86
C GLU A 336 4.66 19.52 -7.09
N PHE A 337 4.21 18.27 -7.07
CA PHE A 337 4.13 17.42 -8.25
C PHE A 337 2.67 17.20 -8.61
N MET A 338 2.38 17.19 -9.91
CA MET A 338 1.06 16.87 -10.43
C MET A 338 1.17 15.71 -11.41
N THR A 339 0.60 14.57 -11.03
CA THR A 339 0.51 13.39 -11.90
C THR A 339 -0.92 13.22 -12.39
N ARG A 340 -1.11 13.06 -13.69
CA ARG A 340 -2.40 12.77 -14.32
C ARG A 340 -2.32 11.49 -15.12
N ILE A 341 -3.26 10.57 -14.90
CA ILE A 341 -3.39 9.33 -15.66
C ILE A 341 -4.78 9.27 -16.30
N ARG A 342 -4.85 9.05 -17.61
CA ARG A 342 -6.12 8.96 -18.35
C ARG A 342 -5.98 8.04 -19.56
N PHE A 343 -7.10 7.57 -20.11
CA PHE A 343 -7.07 6.90 -21.41
C PHE A 343 -6.60 7.87 -22.52
N LEU A 344 -5.87 7.30 -23.49
CA LEU A 344 -5.49 7.99 -24.73
C LEU A 344 -6.67 8.16 -25.69
#